data_AF-A0A6G1S3E7-F1
#
_entry.id   AF-A0A6G1S3E7-F1
#
_cell.length_a   1.000
_cell.length_b   1.000
_cell.length_c   1.000
_cell.angle_alpha   90.00
_cell.angle_beta   90.00
_cell.angle_gamma   90.00
#
_symmetry.space_group_name_H-M   'P 1'
#
loop_
_entity.id
_entity.type
_entity.pdbx_description
1 polymer ?
#
loop_
_entity_poly.entity_id
_entity_poly.type
_entity_poly.pdbx_seq_one_letter_code
_entity_poly.pdbx_strand_id
1 'polypeptide(L)'
;FILRAKVKKGVNILSAKTSDPRQWDVKQEVGNGGKHSTTTVVCQKIAPSSRNRSNSLFNEVVQMNFEIASFSSLSGTQPITWQVEYPRKGTTDITLSEIFICQKDLVGIVPLAMDTEILNTAILTGKTVAVPIKVVSIEENSAVTDISESVECKSSD
;
A
#
# COMPACT_ATOMS: atom_id res chain seq x y z
N PHE A 1 -25.57 -1.48 9.87
CA PHE A 1 -24.90 -2.76 10.10
C PHE A 1 -23.53 -2.45 10.67
N ILE A 2 -22.90 -3.44 11.28
CA ILE A 2 -21.55 -3.29 11.83
C ILE A 2 -20.63 -4.19 11.00
N LEU A 3 -19.56 -3.63 10.46
CA LEU A 3 -18.53 -4.37 9.73
C LEU A 3 -17.31 -4.52 10.64
N ARG A 4 -16.90 -5.76 10.91
CA ARG A 4 -15.69 -6.07 11.64
C ARG A 4 -14.62 -6.52 10.65
N ALA A 5 -13.48 -5.85 10.66
CA ALA A 5 -12.30 -6.23 9.92
C ALA A 5 -11.19 -6.62 10.89
N LYS A 6 -10.53 -7.75 10.63
CA LYS A 6 -9.37 -8.21 11.40
C LYS A 6 -8.24 -8.57 10.46
N VAL A 7 -7.04 -8.11 10.79
CA VAL A 7 -5.85 -8.33 9.98
C VAL A 7 -4.73 -8.99 10.80
N LYS A 8 -3.81 -9.68 10.11
CA LYS A 8 -2.63 -10.27 10.74
C LYS A 8 -1.62 -9.21 11.17
N LYS A 9 -0.70 -9.61 12.05
CA LYS A 9 0.44 -8.78 12.42
C LYS A 9 1.19 -8.37 11.15
N GLY A 10 1.53 -7.09 11.04
CA GLY A 10 2.22 -6.54 9.86
C GLY A 10 1.32 -5.82 8.87
N VAL A 11 -0.01 -5.92 9.02
CA VAL A 11 -0.98 -5.08 8.32
C VAL A 11 -1.64 -4.15 9.33
N ASN A 12 -1.63 -2.87 9.01
CA ASN A 12 -2.30 -1.80 9.76
C ASN A 12 -3.63 -1.46 9.09
N ILE A 13 -4.64 -1.17 9.90
CA ILE A 13 -5.92 -0.63 9.41
C ILE A 13 -5.89 0.88 9.67
N LEU A 14 -5.85 1.67 8.61
CA LEU A 14 -5.63 3.12 8.70
C LEU A 14 -6.93 3.89 8.94
N SER A 15 -7.91 3.70 8.06
CA SER A 15 -9.16 4.47 8.11
C SER A 15 -10.30 3.76 7.39
N ALA A 16 -11.54 4.08 7.78
CA ALA A 16 -12.76 3.77 7.06
C ALA A 16 -13.45 5.08 6.61
N LYS A 17 -13.72 5.20 5.31
CA LYS A 17 -14.35 6.38 4.69
C LYS A 17 -15.69 6.00 4.09
N THR A 18 -16.71 6.82 4.26
CA THR A 18 -18.02 6.62 3.61
C THR A 18 -17.89 6.86 2.11
N SER A 19 -18.45 5.96 1.29
CA SER A 19 -18.42 6.10 -0.18
C SER A 19 -19.46 7.12 -0.67
N ASP A 20 -20.58 7.26 0.05
CA ASP A 20 -21.59 8.29 -0.20
C ASP A 20 -22.02 8.93 1.14
N PRO A 21 -21.40 10.06 1.52
CA PRO A 21 -21.71 10.77 2.77
C PRO A 21 -23.15 11.28 2.85
N ARG A 22 -23.88 11.38 1.73
CA ARG A 22 -25.28 11.83 1.72
C ARG A 22 -26.24 10.70 2.09
N GLN A 23 -25.83 9.45 1.90
CA GLN A 23 -26.65 8.28 2.15
C GLN A 23 -26.23 7.48 3.38
N TRP A 24 -24.94 7.53 3.73
CA TRP A 24 -24.35 6.67 4.76
C TRP A 24 -23.47 7.47 5.73
N ASP A 25 -23.76 7.30 7.01
CA ASP A 25 -22.90 7.66 8.13
C ASP A 25 -22.03 6.47 8.50
N VAL A 26 -20.72 6.70 8.65
CA VAL A 26 -19.71 5.67 8.91
C VAL A 26 -18.85 6.12 10.07
N LYS A 27 -18.83 5.32 11.14
CA LYS A 27 -18.01 5.55 12.32
C LYS A 27 -17.07 4.39 12.55
N GLN A 28 -15.79 4.68 12.61
CA GLN A 28 -14.76 3.69 12.86
C GLN A 28 -14.38 3.68 14.34
N GLU A 29 -14.38 2.49 14.92
CA GLU A 29 -13.86 2.20 16.25
C GLU A 29 -12.67 1.25 16.11
N VAL A 30 -11.50 1.70 16.56
CA VAL A 30 -10.29 0.88 16.52
C VAL A 30 -10.27 0.00 17.76
N GLY A 31 -10.37 -1.32 17.56
CA GLY A 31 -10.32 -2.30 18.63
C GLY A 31 -8.91 -2.85 18.77
N ASN A 32 -8.22 -2.52 19.86
CA ASN A 32 -6.84 -2.99 20.04
C ASN A 32 -6.81 -4.44 20.55
N GLY A 33 -6.95 -5.39 19.62
CA GLY A 33 -7.02 -6.83 19.88
C GLY A 33 -5.66 -7.50 20.03
N GLY A 34 -4.80 -7.04 20.94
CA GLY A 34 -3.52 -7.70 21.29
C GLY A 34 -2.68 -8.17 20.10
N LYS A 35 -2.76 -9.47 19.75
CA LYS A 35 -1.97 -10.13 18.68
C LYS A 35 -2.37 -9.72 17.25
N HIS A 36 -3.60 -9.23 17.05
CA HIS A 36 -4.14 -8.89 15.72
C HIS A 36 -4.81 -7.51 15.74
N SER A 37 -4.53 -6.69 14.73
CA SER A 37 -5.26 -5.43 14.57
C SER A 37 -6.69 -5.73 14.13
N THR A 38 -7.65 -5.13 14.83
CA THR A 38 -9.08 -5.30 14.57
C THR A 38 -9.73 -3.92 14.55
N THR A 39 -10.63 -3.67 13.61
CA THR A 39 -11.47 -2.48 13.66
C THR A 39 -12.92 -2.86 13.44
N THR A 40 -13.79 -2.13 14.10
CA THR A 40 -15.23 -2.22 13.94
C THR A 40 -15.69 -0.94 13.29
N VAL A 41 -16.51 -1.06 12.25
CA VAL A 41 -17.03 0.07 11.49
C VAL A 41 -18.55 0.02 11.57
N VAL A 42 -19.15 1.02 12.18
CA VAL A 42 -20.60 1.17 12.29
C VAL A 42 -21.08 1.94 11.07
N CYS A 43 -21.91 1.29 10.24
CA CYS A 43 -22.50 1.87 9.04
C CYS A 43 -24.01 2.08 9.23
N GLN A 44 -24.45 3.33 9.21
CA GLN A 44 -25.85 3.72 9.37
C GLN A 44 -26.35 4.48 8.15
N LYS A 45 -27.53 4.11 7.65
CA LYS A 45 -28.17 4.84 6.56
C LYS A 45 -28.80 6.13 7.11
N ILE A 46 -28.47 7.29 6.53
CA ILE A 46 -28.91 8.61 7.02
C ILE A 46 -30.33 8.92 6.53
N ALA A 47 -30.63 8.65 5.26
CA ALA A 47 -31.94 8.90 4.68
C ALA A 47 -32.41 7.70 3.83
N PRO A 48 -33.72 7.39 3.80
CA PRO A 48 -34.27 6.52 2.78
C PRO A 48 -34.08 7.22 1.43
N SER A 49 -33.19 6.68 0.60
CA SER A 49 -32.94 7.22 -0.73
C SER A 49 -34.26 7.27 -1.52
N SER A 50 -34.58 8.44 -2.08
CA SER A 50 -35.45 8.49 -3.26
C SER A 50 -34.85 7.53 -4.28
N ARG A 51 -35.63 6.58 -4.77
CA ARG A 51 -35.17 5.53 -5.69
C ARG A 51 -34.72 6.15 -7.02
N ASN A 52 -33.54 6.77 -7.05
CA ASN A 52 -32.76 6.83 -8.27
C ASN A 52 -32.25 5.43 -8.49
N ARG A 53 -33.01 4.66 -9.27
CA ARG A 53 -32.63 3.35 -9.80
C ARG A 53 -31.46 3.54 -10.76
N SER A 54 -30.28 3.88 -10.24
CA SER A 54 -29.06 3.46 -10.92
C SER A 54 -29.09 1.94 -10.92
N ASN A 55 -28.98 1.34 -12.10
CA ASN A 55 -29.17 -0.08 -12.38
C ASN A 55 -28.08 -1.00 -11.76
N SER A 56 -27.42 -0.55 -10.70
CA SER A 56 -26.38 -1.29 -9.99
C SER A 56 -27.01 -2.25 -8.98
N LEU A 57 -26.66 -3.53 -9.09
CA LEU A 57 -27.03 -4.57 -8.13
C LEU A 57 -26.37 -4.35 -6.76
N PHE A 58 -25.34 -3.52 -6.68
CA PHE A 58 -24.55 -3.29 -5.47
C PHE A 58 -24.43 -1.80 -5.14
N ASN A 59 -24.47 -1.48 -3.85
CA ASN A 59 -24.18 -0.13 -3.35
C ASN A 59 -22.87 -0.18 -2.58
N GLU A 60 -21.94 0.70 -2.95
CA GLU A 60 -20.73 0.91 -2.17
C GLU A 60 -21.08 1.74 -0.93
N VAL A 61 -20.69 1.29 0.26
CA VAL A 61 -21.05 1.93 1.54
C VAL A 61 -19.84 2.53 2.23
N VAL A 62 -18.74 1.76 2.28
CA VAL A 62 -17.53 2.12 3.00
C VAL A 62 -16.30 1.62 2.27
N GLN A 63 -15.26 2.45 2.25
CA GLN A 63 -13.91 2.12 1.80
C GLN A 63 -12.97 2.05 3.00
N MET A 64 -12.12 1.01 3.05
CA MET A 64 -11.14 0.85 4.12
C MET A 64 -9.72 0.92 3.56
N ASN A 65 -8.87 1.69 4.23
CA ASN A 65 -7.47 1.86 3.88
C ASN A 65 -6.61 0.99 4.79
N PHE A 66 -5.66 0.28 4.20
CA PHE A 66 -4.73 -0.60 4.88
C PHE A 66 -3.29 -0.20 4.53
N GLU A 67 -2.37 -0.44 5.46
CA GLU A 67 -0.94 -0.21 5.29
C GLU A 67 -0.15 -1.45 5.67
N ILE A 68 0.96 -1.69 4.98
CA ILE A 68 1.89 -2.77 5.30
C ILE A 68 3.01 -2.19 6.19
N ALA A 69 3.06 -2.62 7.45
CA ALA A 69 3.90 -2.02 8.49
C ALA A 69 5.41 -2.28 8.31
N SER A 70 5.80 -3.37 7.64
CA SER A 70 7.18 -3.60 7.18
C SER A 70 7.27 -4.81 6.25
N PHE A 71 7.98 -4.66 5.12
CA PHE A 71 8.28 -5.75 4.19
C PHE A 71 9.21 -6.82 4.79
N SER A 72 10.06 -6.45 5.77
CA SER A 72 11.10 -7.34 6.31
C SER A 72 10.58 -8.59 7.05
N SER A 73 9.28 -8.68 7.29
CA SER A 73 8.64 -9.82 7.97
C SER A 73 7.43 -10.40 7.24
N LEU A 74 7.12 -9.90 6.03
CA LEU A 74 5.90 -10.24 5.30
C LEU A 74 6.25 -10.55 3.84
N SER A 75 6.52 -11.81 3.56
CA SER A 75 6.47 -12.38 2.21
C SER A 75 5.21 -13.25 2.08
N GLY A 76 4.48 -13.09 0.97
CA GLY A 76 3.29 -13.89 0.65
C GLY A 76 1.94 -13.24 0.97
N THR A 77 0.91 -14.07 1.07
CA THR A 77 -0.50 -13.64 1.12
C THR A 77 -0.95 -13.26 2.54
N GLN A 78 -1.44 -12.03 2.72
CA GLN A 78 -2.02 -11.54 3.96
C GLN A 78 -3.56 -11.56 3.91
N PRO A 79 -4.22 -12.39 4.72
CA PRO A 79 -5.68 -12.42 4.75
C PRO A 79 -6.25 -11.27 5.60
N ILE A 80 -7.35 -10.71 5.12
CA ILE A 80 -8.26 -9.85 5.87
C ILE A 80 -9.51 -10.67 6.17
N THR A 81 -9.88 -10.72 7.45
CA THR A 81 -11.08 -11.38 7.93
C THR A 81 -12.20 -10.36 8.08
N TRP A 82 -13.32 -10.64 7.43
CA TRP A 82 -14.52 -9.80 7.43
C TRP A 82 -15.67 -10.51 8.10
N GLN A 83 -16.43 -9.76 8.90
CA GLN A 83 -17.65 -10.26 9.51
C GLN A 83 -18.66 -9.12 9.63
N VAL A 84 -19.90 -9.36 9.22
CA VAL A 84 -20.95 -8.35 9.28
C VAL A 84 -21.95 -8.71 10.36
N GLU A 85 -22.36 -7.75 11.15
CA GLU A 85 -23.44 -7.89 12.12
C GLU A 85 -24.62 -7.00 11.73
N TYR A 86 -25.80 -7.61 11.70
CA TYR A 86 -27.06 -6.91 11.44
C TYR A 86 -27.91 -6.91 12.71
N PRO A 87 -28.50 -5.78 13.12
CA PRO A 87 -29.25 -5.64 14.38
C PRO A 87 -30.39 -6.66 14.62
N ARG A 88 -30.88 -7.32 13.55
CA ARG A 88 -31.99 -8.29 13.62
C ARG A 88 -31.65 -9.68 13.09
N LYS A 89 -30.53 -9.83 12.39
CA LYS A 89 -30.09 -11.14 11.82
C LYS A 89 -28.89 -11.71 12.56
N GLY A 90 -28.31 -10.95 13.49
CA GLY A 90 -27.09 -11.33 14.17
C GLY A 90 -25.88 -11.23 13.25
N THR A 91 -24.84 -11.99 13.60
CA THR A 91 -23.55 -11.97 12.93
C THR A 91 -23.53 -12.96 11.76
N THR A 92 -22.96 -12.56 10.63
CA THR A 92 -22.75 -13.41 9.46
C THR A 92 -21.56 -14.33 9.65
N ASP A 93 -21.48 -15.33 8.78
CA ASP A 93 -20.26 -16.10 8.58
C ASP A 93 -19.09 -15.20 8.23
N ILE A 94 -17.90 -15.68 8.59
CA ILE A 94 -16.64 -15.01 8.32
C ILE A 94 -16.30 -15.16 6.83
N THR A 95 -15.98 -14.04 6.20
CA THR A 95 -15.46 -13.99 4.82
C THR A 95 -14.00 -13.58 4.82
N LEU A 96 -13.21 -14.13 3.90
CA LEU A 96 -11.79 -13.81 3.75
C LEU A 96 -11.55 -13.03 2.46
N SER A 97 -10.67 -12.05 2.54
CA SER A 97 -10.03 -11.44 1.37
C SER A 97 -8.52 -11.54 1.52
N GLU A 98 -7.80 -11.46 0.41
CA GLU A 98 -6.35 -11.66 0.38
C GLU A 98 -5.66 -10.44 -0.21
N ILE A 99 -4.59 -9.99 0.45
CA ILE A 99 -3.62 -9.03 -0.10
C ILE A 99 -2.36 -9.82 -0.43
N PHE A 100 -1.96 -9.80 -1.70
CA PHE A 100 -0.69 -10.39 -2.13
C PHE A 100 0.43 -9.39 -1.93
N ILE A 101 1.44 -9.79 -1.16
CA ILE A 101 2.64 -8.97 -0.92
C ILE A 101 3.82 -9.68 -1.56
N CYS A 102 4.35 -9.06 -2.61
CA CYS A 102 5.62 -9.46 -3.20
C CYS A 102 6.64 -8.38 -2.87
N GLN A 103 7.77 -8.81 -2.30
CA GLN A 103 8.95 -7.97 -2.32
C GLN A 103 9.42 -7.93 -3.78
N LYS A 104 9.82 -6.76 -4.28
CA LYS A 104 10.50 -6.72 -5.58
C LYS A 104 11.81 -7.48 -5.42
N ASP A 105 11.87 -8.67 -6.01
CA ASP A 105 13.06 -9.53 -5.96
C ASP A 105 14.14 -8.91 -6.82
N LEU A 106 15.00 -8.15 -6.15
CA LEU A 106 16.13 -7.46 -6.74
C LEU A 106 17.25 -8.47 -6.99
N VAL A 107 17.61 -8.64 -8.26
CA VAL A 107 18.74 -9.48 -8.67
C VAL A 107 20.05 -8.70 -8.63
N GLY A 108 20.00 -7.38 -8.85
CA GLY A 108 21.21 -6.56 -8.78
C GLY A 108 20.94 -5.06 -8.82
N ILE A 109 21.94 -4.31 -8.38
CA ILE A 109 22.03 -2.85 -8.56
C ILE A 109 23.25 -2.59 -9.41
N VAL A 110 23.07 -1.91 -10.53
CA VAL A 110 24.14 -1.66 -11.50
C VAL A 110 24.32 -0.16 -11.71
N PRO A 111 25.49 0.40 -11.36
CA PRO A 111 25.86 1.75 -11.77
C PRO A 111 26.31 1.73 -13.24
N LEU A 112 25.74 2.63 -14.04
CA LEU A 112 26.03 2.81 -15.45
C LEU A 112 26.63 4.20 -15.67
N ALA A 113 27.88 4.23 -16.14
CA ALA A 113 28.48 5.46 -16.63
C ALA A 113 27.79 5.88 -17.93
N MET A 114 27.29 7.12 -17.97
CA MET A 114 26.61 7.66 -19.15
C MET A 114 27.57 7.97 -20.29
N ASP A 115 28.81 8.28 -19.94
CA ASP A 115 29.90 8.50 -20.88
C ASP A 115 30.97 7.43 -20.66
N THR A 116 31.49 6.87 -21.74
CA THR A 116 32.53 5.84 -21.71
C THR A 116 33.95 6.42 -21.75
N GLU A 117 34.08 7.71 -22.02
CA GLU A 117 35.36 8.39 -22.20
C GLU A 117 35.48 9.58 -21.24
N ILE A 118 36.68 9.74 -20.66
CA ILE A 118 37.02 10.87 -19.78
C ILE A 118 38.35 11.42 -20.22
N LEU A 119 38.36 12.69 -20.63
CA LEU A 119 39.59 13.42 -20.89
C LEU A 119 39.82 14.46 -19.80
N ASN A 120 40.78 14.20 -18.91
CA ASN A 120 41.14 15.12 -17.85
C ASN A 120 42.14 16.18 -18.36
N THR A 121 41.67 17.41 -18.56
CA THR A 121 42.52 18.57 -18.87
C THR A 121 42.64 19.54 -17.69
N ALA A 122 42.28 19.12 -16.47
CA ALA A 122 42.25 19.99 -15.29
C ALA A 122 43.63 20.58 -14.95
N ILE A 123 44.72 19.87 -15.25
CA ILE A 123 46.09 20.41 -15.06
C ILE A 123 46.37 21.61 -15.99
N LEU A 124 45.82 21.57 -17.21
CA LEU A 124 46.05 22.61 -18.22
C LEU A 124 45.03 23.75 -18.16
N THR A 125 43.81 23.45 -17.72
CA THR A 125 42.68 24.39 -17.75
C THR A 125 42.16 24.79 -16.38
N GLY A 126 42.57 24.10 -15.32
CA GLY A 126 42.02 24.26 -13.96
C GLY A 126 40.59 23.75 -13.79
N LYS A 127 39.95 23.17 -14.82
CA LYS A 127 38.56 22.71 -14.78
C LYS A 127 38.47 21.20 -14.59
N THR A 128 37.78 20.79 -13.53
CA THR A 128 37.46 19.38 -13.29
C THR A 128 36.41 18.87 -14.27
N VAL A 129 36.50 17.59 -14.62
CA VAL A 129 35.52 16.88 -15.43
C VAL A 129 34.92 15.76 -14.60
N ALA A 130 33.62 15.52 -14.75
CA ALA A 130 32.89 14.45 -14.08
C ALA A 130 32.05 13.68 -15.11
N VAL A 131 31.90 12.37 -14.91
CA VAL A 131 31.00 11.53 -15.72
C VAL A 131 29.69 11.30 -14.96
N PRO A 132 28.53 11.56 -15.58
CA PRO A 132 27.25 11.24 -14.97
C PRO A 132 27.11 9.72 -14.80
N ILE A 133 26.67 9.31 -13.61
CA ILE A 133 26.31 7.91 -13.32
C ILE A 133 24.78 7.82 -13.18
N LYS A 134 24.19 6.80 -13.79
CA LYS A 134 22.82 6.37 -13.52
C LYS A 134 22.84 5.04 -12.82
N VAL A 135 22.02 4.88 -11.80
CA VAL A 135 21.94 3.63 -11.05
C VAL A 135 20.62 2.96 -11.37
N VAL A 136 20.70 1.70 -11.80
CA VAL A 136 19.50 0.91 -12.15
C VAL A 136 19.39 -0.32 -11.26
N SER A 137 18.16 -0.68 -10.92
CA SER A 137 17.81 -1.95 -10.29
C SER A 137 17.40 -2.97 -11.37
N ILE A 138 17.86 -4.20 -11.24
CA ILE A 138 17.44 -5.33 -12.07
C ILE A 138 16.59 -6.27 -11.21
N GLU A 139 15.38 -6.55 -11.65
CA GLU A 139 14.43 -7.46 -11.00
C GLU A 139 14.51 -8.88 -11.63
N GLU A 140 14.02 -9.92 -10.93
CA GLU A 140 14.06 -11.32 -11.40
C GLU A 140 13.30 -11.55 -12.71
N ASN A 141 12.23 -10.78 -12.94
CA ASN A 141 11.49 -10.74 -14.20
C ASN A 141 12.23 -9.98 -15.31
N SER A 142 13.50 -9.61 -15.11
CA SER A 142 14.33 -8.79 -16.01
C SER A 142 13.84 -7.36 -16.22
N ALA A 143 12.95 -6.84 -15.35
CA ALA A 143 12.60 -5.42 -15.36
C ALA A 143 13.78 -4.58 -14.87
N VAL A 144 14.02 -3.45 -15.54
CA VAL A 144 15.07 -2.50 -15.21
C VAL A 144 14.42 -1.18 -14.82
N THR A 145 14.71 -0.70 -13.61
CA THR A 145 14.15 0.57 -13.08
C THR A 145 15.29 1.53 -12.72
N ASP A 146 15.15 2.80 -13.07
CA ASP A 146 16.06 3.86 -12.64
C ASP A 146 15.82 4.21 -11.17
N ILE A 147 16.87 4.12 -10.36
CA ILE A 147 16.84 4.41 -8.93
C ILE A 147 17.86 5.50 -8.56
N SER A 148 18.33 6.29 -9.51
CA SER A 148 19.39 7.29 -9.31
C SER A 148 19.06 8.32 -8.22
N GLU A 149 17.79 8.66 -8.04
CA GLU A 149 17.34 9.60 -6.99
C GLU A 149 17.26 8.97 -5.59
N SER A 150 17.37 7.64 -5.50
CA SER A 150 17.20 6.86 -4.26
C SER A 150 18.52 6.34 -3.71
N VAL A 151 19.65 6.71 -4.31
CA VAL A 151 20.99 6.23 -3.94
C VAL A 151 21.90 7.39 -3.54
N GLU A 152 22.83 7.12 -2.63
CA GLU A 152 23.85 8.07 -2.20
C GLU A 152 25.24 7.51 -2.56
N CYS A 153 26.15 8.37 -3.01
CA CYS A 153 27.54 8.01 -3.27
C CYS A 153 28.43 8.59 -2.15
N LYS A 154 29.26 7.75 -1.54
CA LYS A 154 30.26 8.16 -0.55
C LYS A 154 31.63 7.67 -0.97
N SER A 155 32.63 8.54 -0.91
CA SER A 155 34.03 8.12 -0.94
C SER A 155 34.44 7.63 0.45
N SER A 156 35.39 6.70 0.49
CA SER A 156 36.01 6.26 1.74
C SER A 156 37.14 7.19 2.21
N ASP A 157 37.45 8.21 1.41
CA ASP A 157 38.51 9.21 1.66
C ASP A 157 38.09 10.32 2.64
#